data_AF-A0A1D2I451-F1
#
_entry.id   AF-A0A1D2I451-F1
#
_cell.length_a   1.000
_cell.length_b   1.000
_cell.length_c   1.000
_cell.angle_alpha   90.00
_cell.angle_beta   90.00
_cell.angle_gamma   90.00
#
_symmetry.space_group_name_H-M   'P 1'
#
loop_
_entity.id
_entity.type
_entity.pdbx_description
1 polymer ?
#
loop_
_entity_poly.entity_id
_entity_poly.type
_entity_poly.pdbx_seq_one_letter_code
_entity_poly.pdbx_strand_id
1 'polypeptide(L)'
;MGYNCPYTHGSVTEFGLSDALVGKIGSAGVLHQLLWNLHHTAGCDVRLVIPAALIGWESVRHGAYTSRGRPVAVQDCARPLPLHLDRPLGEHAAASSVAEPAAEDEPSAEMVHVPAGDNSTYSRAEMSLSTALGQFESVTREEVAAAVLDTLLGSTRFDLFTAMDTASLQSSYLAAQMRTSTLTSMRQLEKAYDRPSIVSGNLGPTISKDLLELHVLCTAAGSLEQARTMSTTVLASSASALVREDVYLRQQALSIGLAVLLPDDQWLAGPRLSVPSRIDPEAKVTRADIDDWSRQGWVDLRPARVLHWQENLRRIEQDASAGKTAFALDDTAYDVGEVLAYHYKLTGQARRIKGL
;
A
#
# COMPACT_ATOMS: atom_id res chain seq x y z
N MET A 1 -18.71 -13.57 3.97
CA MET A 1 -19.79 -12.82 3.30
C MET A 1 -20.07 -13.48 1.96
N GLY A 2 -21.28 -14.00 1.75
CA GLY A 2 -21.65 -14.68 0.50
C GLY A 2 -22.15 -13.68 -0.55
N TYR A 3 -21.77 -13.90 -1.81
CA TYR A 3 -22.20 -13.09 -2.97
C TYR A 3 -23.72 -13.19 -3.23
N ASN A 4 -24.37 -14.26 -2.74
CA ASN A 4 -25.78 -14.59 -2.98
C ASN A 4 -26.64 -14.60 -1.69
N CYS A 5 -26.36 -13.72 -0.73
CA CYS A 5 -27.16 -13.65 0.50
C CYS A 5 -28.15 -12.47 0.43
N PRO A 6 -29.47 -12.70 0.31
CA PRO A 6 -30.44 -11.66 -0.03
C PRO A 6 -30.64 -10.58 1.05
N TYR A 7 -30.05 -10.74 2.24
CA TYR A 7 -30.23 -9.85 3.39
C TYR A 7 -28.96 -9.11 3.85
N THR A 8 -27.81 -9.26 3.18
CA THR A 8 -26.58 -8.49 3.49
C THR A 8 -26.57 -7.06 2.94
N HIS A 9 -27.58 -6.28 3.31
CA HIS A 9 -27.87 -4.94 2.78
C HIS A 9 -28.45 -5.01 1.37
N GLY A 10 -29.77 -5.02 1.33
CA GLY A 10 -30.55 -5.10 0.10
C GLY A 10 -30.23 -3.96 -0.86
N SER A 11 -29.81 -4.34 -2.07
CA SER A 11 -30.17 -3.58 -3.26
C SER A 11 -30.80 -4.56 -4.24
N VAL A 12 -32.00 -4.20 -4.66
CA VAL A 12 -32.74 -4.85 -5.73
C VAL A 12 -32.07 -4.44 -7.05
N THR A 13 -31.12 -5.23 -7.54
CA THR A 13 -30.66 -5.17 -8.93
C THR A 13 -30.31 -6.57 -9.42
N GLU A 14 -30.35 -6.77 -10.75
CA GLU A 14 -30.03 -8.02 -11.47
C GLU A 14 -28.71 -8.71 -11.05
N PHE A 15 -27.84 -8.03 -10.28
CA PHE A 15 -26.52 -8.49 -9.87
C PHE A 15 -26.29 -8.62 -8.35
N GLY A 16 -27.31 -8.36 -7.50
CA GLY A 16 -27.35 -8.86 -6.11
C GLY A 16 -26.42 -8.24 -5.05
N LEU A 17 -25.71 -7.14 -5.32
CA LEU A 17 -24.82 -6.48 -4.34
C LEU A 17 -25.16 -5.00 -4.15
N SER A 18 -25.35 -4.56 -2.90
CA SER A 18 -25.53 -3.14 -2.59
C SER A 18 -24.21 -2.38 -2.52
N ASP A 19 -24.26 -1.07 -2.78
CA ASP A 19 -23.11 -0.17 -2.64
C ASP A 19 -22.47 -0.25 -1.24
N ALA A 20 -23.30 -0.42 -0.21
CA ALA A 20 -22.84 -0.62 1.16
C ALA A 20 -22.03 -1.92 1.32
N LEU A 21 -22.46 -3.01 0.68
CA LEU A 21 -21.75 -4.29 0.70
C LEU A 21 -20.47 -4.23 -0.14
N VAL A 22 -20.51 -3.61 -1.31
CA VAL A 22 -19.33 -3.36 -2.16
C VAL A 22 -18.29 -2.53 -1.42
N GLY A 23 -18.70 -1.45 -0.75
CA GLY A 23 -17.83 -0.63 0.08
C GLY A 23 -17.18 -1.41 1.22
N LYS A 24 -17.92 -2.32 1.86
CA LYS A 24 -17.37 -3.21 2.90
C LYS A 24 -16.36 -4.21 2.33
N ILE A 25 -16.66 -4.83 1.18
CA ILE A 25 -15.74 -5.75 0.50
C ILE A 25 -14.45 -5.02 0.11
N GLY A 26 -14.56 -3.83 -0.50
CA GLY A 26 -13.40 -3.01 -0.87
C GLY A 26 -12.56 -2.62 0.35
N SER A 27 -13.21 -2.11 1.40
CA SER A 27 -12.52 -1.68 2.63
C SER A 27 -11.85 -2.85 3.36
N ALA A 28 -12.54 -3.99 3.49
CA ALA A 28 -11.99 -5.20 4.09
C ALA A 28 -10.83 -5.76 3.26
N GLY A 29 -10.96 -5.77 1.93
CA GLY A 29 -9.88 -6.18 1.01
C GLY A 29 -8.62 -5.33 1.16
N VAL A 30 -8.76 -3.99 1.21
CA VAL A 30 -7.65 -3.07 1.45
C VAL A 30 -7.01 -3.32 2.81
N LEU A 31 -7.81 -3.50 3.87
CA LEU A 31 -7.32 -3.78 5.21
C LEU A 31 -6.57 -5.12 5.27
N HIS A 32 -7.13 -6.19 4.70
CA HIS A 32 -6.49 -7.50 4.67
C HIS A 32 -5.15 -7.44 3.92
N GLN A 33 -5.09 -6.73 2.79
CA GLN A 33 -3.85 -6.54 2.04
C GLN A 33 -2.80 -5.76 2.85
N LEU A 34 -3.21 -4.73 3.58
CA LEU A 34 -2.32 -3.98 4.48
C LEU A 34 -1.75 -4.89 5.58
N LEU A 35 -2.61 -5.66 6.26
CA LEU A 35 -2.22 -6.59 7.32
C LEU A 35 -1.29 -7.70 6.79
N TRP A 36 -1.57 -8.23 5.60
CA TRP A 36 -0.71 -9.21 4.92
C TRP A 36 0.66 -8.62 4.57
N ASN A 37 0.72 -7.37 4.11
CA ASN A 37 1.99 -6.66 3.86
C ASN A 37 2.78 -6.44 5.16
N LEU A 38 2.11 -6.07 6.27
CA LEU A 38 2.75 -5.91 7.58
C LEU A 38 3.33 -7.24 8.08
N HIS A 39 2.60 -8.35 7.89
CA HIS A 39 3.09 -9.68 8.20
C HIS A 39 4.41 -9.99 7.47
N HIS A 40 4.43 -9.71 6.16
CA HIS A 40 5.54 -10.06 5.27
C HIS A 40 6.76 -9.16 5.36
N THR A 41 6.55 -7.85 5.53
CA THR A 41 7.60 -6.84 5.36
C THR A 41 8.05 -6.22 6.68
N ALA A 42 7.11 -5.85 7.55
CA ALA A 42 7.43 -5.26 8.84
C ALA A 42 7.94 -6.31 9.85
N GLY A 43 7.73 -7.60 9.55
CA GLY A 43 8.11 -8.71 10.41
C GLY A 43 7.17 -8.89 11.60
N CYS A 44 6.01 -8.25 11.58
CA CYS A 44 4.95 -8.44 12.57
C CYS A 44 4.36 -9.85 12.44
N ASP A 45 4.11 -10.51 13.56
CA ASP A 45 3.32 -11.74 13.57
C ASP A 45 1.85 -11.35 13.58
N VAL A 46 1.25 -11.31 12.38
CA VAL A 46 -0.14 -10.93 12.18
C VAL A 46 -0.85 -12.17 11.65
N ARG A 47 -1.94 -12.56 12.30
CA ARG A 47 -2.75 -13.70 11.90
C ARG A 47 -4.19 -13.24 11.74
N LEU A 48 -4.91 -13.81 10.78
CA LEU A 48 -6.26 -13.37 10.45
C LEU A 48 -7.20 -14.56 10.36
N VAL A 49 -8.07 -14.67 11.37
CA VAL A 49 -9.20 -15.60 11.39
C VAL A 49 -10.45 -14.85 10.96
N ILE A 50 -11.14 -15.33 9.93
CA ILE A 50 -12.40 -14.75 9.44
C ILE A 50 -13.54 -15.76 9.66
N PRO A 51 -14.42 -15.54 10.64
CA PRO A 51 -15.64 -16.31 10.76
C PRO A 51 -16.55 -16.08 9.56
N ALA A 52 -17.00 -17.17 8.93
CA ALA A 52 -17.92 -17.14 7.79
C ALA A 52 -19.39 -17.36 8.19
N ALA A 53 -19.67 -17.48 9.49
CA ALA A 53 -20.98 -17.76 10.07
C ALA A 53 -21.36 -16.72 11.13
N LEU A 54 -22.63 -16.71 11.55
CA LEU A 54 -23.08 -15.85 12.66
C LEU A 54 -22.39 -16.28 13.97
N ILE A 55 -21.72 -15.35 14.64
CA ILE A 55 -20.90 -15.65 15.83
C ILE A 55 -21.74 -15.58 17.09
N GLY A 56 -22.36 -16.71 17.44
CA GLY A 56 -23.08 -16.95 18.69
C GLY A 56 -23.99 -15.82 19.17
N TRP A 57 -24.47 -15.94 20.40
CA TRP A 57 -25.20 -14.88 21.08
C TRP A 57 -25.13 -15.07 22.58
N GLU A 58 -25.37 -13.99 23.33
CA GLU A 58 -25.17 -14.02 24.78
C GLU A 58 -26.40 -14.55 25.52
N SER A 59 -27.57 -14.04 25.18
CA SER A 59 -28.83 -14.34 25.85
C SER A 59 -30.01 -13.98 24.97
N VAL A 60 -31.17 -14.56 25.24
CA VAL A 60 -32.45 -14.07 24.72
C VAL A 60 -32.96 -13.02 25.70
N ARG A 61 -33.32 -11.85 25.19
CA ARG A 61 -33.78 -10.71 26.01
C ARG A 61 -35.15 -10.24 25.53
N HIS A 62 -35.94 -9.72 26.46
CA HIS A 62 -37.12 -8.93 26.18
C HIS A 62 -36.86 -7.50 26.63
N GLY A 63 -37.15 -6.53 25.76
CA GLY A 63 -37.03 -5.11 26.07
C GLY A 63 -36.61 -4.30 24.85
N ALA A 64 -36.16 -3.08 25.11
CA ALA A 64 -35.64 -2.17 24.10
C ALA A 64 -34.60 -2.84 23.20
N TYR A 65 -34.71 -2.66 21.89
CA TYR A 65 -33.74 -3.19 20.93
C TYR A 65 -33.04 -2.05 20.18
N THR A 66 -31.88 -2.36 19.60
CA THR A 66 -31.05 -1.38 18.89
C THR A 66 -30.90 -1.73 17.42
N SER A 67 -31.00 -0.73 16.55
CA SER A 67 -30.60 -0.85 15.15
C SER A 67 -29.34 -0.04 14.90
N ARG A 68 -28.28 -0.67 14.38
CA ARG A 68 -26.96 -0.05 14.15
C ARG A 68 -26.42 0.68 15.38
N GLY A 69 -26.57 0.06 16.55
CA GLY A 69 -26.13 0.61 17.85
C GLY A 69 -26.98 1.76 18.39
N ARG A 70 -28.16 2.05 17.84
CA ARG A 70 -29.06 3.11 18.32
C ARG A 70 -30.42 2.57 18.76
N PRO A 71 -31.03 3.08 19.86
CA PRO A 71 -32.40 2.76 20.23
C PRO A 71 -33.37 3.05 19.08
N VAL A 72 -34.36 2.18 18.90
CA VAL A 72 -35.40 2.40 17.89
C VAL A 72 -36.60 3.05 18.55
N ALA A 73 -36.92 4.28 18.14
CA ALA A 73 -38.13 4.97 18.58
C ALA A 73 -39.36 4.35 17.90
N VAL A 74 -40.45 4.21 18.66
CA VAL A 74 -41.75 3.82 18.09
C VAL A 74 -42.28 4.99 17.27
N GLN A 75 -42.47 4.77 15.97
CA GLN A 75 -43.06 5.75 15.06
C GLN A 75 -44.38 5.21 14.50
N ASP A 76 -45.43 6.02 14.57
CA ASP A 76 -46.72 5.75 13.96
C ASP A 76 -47.10 6.90 13.01
N CYS A 77 -47.74 6.57 11.89
CA CYS A 77 -48.22 7.53 10.91
C CYS A 77 -49.68 7.22 10.58
N ALA A 78 -50.58 7.81 11.36
CA ALA A 78 -52.02 7.53 11.30
C ALA A 78 -52.71 8.03 10.01
N ARG A 79 -52.04 8.81 9.15
CA ARG A 79 -52.62 9.33 7.89
C ARG A 79 -51.60 9.46 6.75
N PRO A 80 -51.98 9.17 5.49
CA PRO A 80 -51.10 9.36 4.34
C PRO A 80 -50.74 10.84 4.11
N LEU A 81 -49.47 11.11 3.76
CA LEU A 81 -48.99 12.44 3.44
C LEU A 81 -48.80 12.60 1.91
N PRO A 82 -49.15 13.76 1.33
CA PRO A 82 -48.98 14.01 -0.10
C PRO A 82 -47.52 14.30 -0.47
N LEU A 83 -47.08 13.71 -1.60
CA LEU A 83 -45.80 14.00 -2.25
C LEU A 83 -46.00 15.15 -3.25
N HIS A 84 -45.28 16.25 -3.08
CA HIS A 84 -45.31 17.37 -4.03
C HIS A 84 -44.15 17.25 -5.04
N LEU A 85 -44.36 17.73 -6.26
CA LEU A 85 -43.29 17.87 -7.25
C LEU A 85 -42.66 19.27 -7.13
N ASP A 86 -41.43 19.42 -7.65
CA ASP A 86 -40.65 20.65 -7.72
C ASP A 86 -40.00 21.18 -6.41
N ARG A 87 -39.64 20.27 -5.49
CA ARG A 87 -38.66 20.59 -4.42
C ARG A 87 -37.63 19.47 -4.22
N PRO A 88 -36.47 19.74 -3.60
CA PRO A 88 -35.53 18.70 -3.18
C PRO A 88 -36.21 17.65 -2.30
N LEU A 89 -35.83 16.38 -2.41
CA LEU A 89 -36.44 15.27 -1.67
C LEU A 89 -36.38 15.45 -0.14
N GLY A 90 -35.41 16.23 0.37
CA GLY A 90 -35.30 16.62 1.77
C GLY A 90 -36.33 17.65 2.24
N GLU A 91 -37.08 18.26 1.33
CA GLU A 91 -38.14 19.24 1.63
C GLU A 91 -39.55 18.65 1.53
N HIS A 92 -39.68 17.42 1.03
CA HIS A 92 -40.95 16.67 0.93
C HIS A 92 -41.08 15.53 1.93
N ALA A 93 -40.10 15.41 2.83
CA ALA A 93 -40.20 14.54 3.99
C ALA A 93 -40.78 15.33 5.17
N ALA A 94 -42.08 15.18 5.43
CA ALA A 94 -42.49 15.05 6.82
C ALA A 94 -41.99 13.68 7.33
N ALA A 95 -40.67 13.51 7.41
CA ALA A 95 -39.93 12.39 8.02
C ALA A 95 -38.42 12.47 7.69
N SER A 96 -37.73 13.51 8.17
CA SER A 96 -36.45 13.35 8.88
C SER A 96 -35.83 14.73 9.07
N SER A 97 -36.21 15.43 10.14
CA SER A 97 -35.13 15.75 11.07
C SER A 97 -34.44 14.40 11.27
N VAL A 98 -33.14 14.28 10.96
CA VAL A 98 -32.31 13.23 11.58
C VAL A 98 -32.87 13.08 12.96
N ALA A 99 -33.56 11.97 13.26
CA ALA A 99 -34.27 11.87 14.52
C ALA A 99 -33.24 12.26 15.55
N GLU A 100 -33.43 13.41 16.20
CA GLU A 100 -32.58 13.73 17.33
C GLU A 100 -32.66 12.49 18.20
N PRO A 101 -31.52 11.98 18.67
CA PRO A 101 -31.52 10.73 19.43
C PRO A 101 -32.68 10.83 20.40
N ALA A 102 -33.58 9.84 20.32
CA ALA A 102 -34.75 9.76 21.18
C ALA A 102 -34.30 10.20 22.58
N ALA A 103 -34.89 11.27 23.12
CA ALA A 103 -34.55 11.73 24.45
C ALA A 103 -34.58 10.52 25.39
N GLU A 104 -33.74 10.47 26.43
CA GLU A 104 -33.64 9.28 27.32
C GLU A 104 -35.01 8.82 27.88
N ASP A 105 -36.05 9.65 27.79
CA ASP A 105 -37.42 9.43 28.23
C ASP A 105 -38.44 8.99 27.13
N GLU A 106 -38.05 8.82 25.86
CA GLU A 106 -38.98 8.34 24.80
C GLU A 106 -39.20 6.82 24.87
N PRO A 107 -40.43 6.32 24.62
CA PRO A 107 -40.71 4.89 24.65
C PRO A 107 -39.96 4.16 23.53
N SER A 108 -38.93 3.39 23.91
CA SER A 108 -38.20 2.52 23.00
C SER A 108 -39.08 1.36 22.55
N ALA A 109 -39.01 1.00 21.27
CA ALA A 109 -39.66 -0.19 20.77
C ALA A 109 -39.08 -1.43 21.47
N GLU A 110 -39.95 -2.24 22.08
CA GLU A 110 -39.55 -3.46 22.78
C GLU A 110 -39.87 -4.70 21.94
N MET A 111 -38.97 -5.68 21.94
CA MET A 111 -39.24 -6.99 21.39
C MET A 111 -38.42 -8.07 22.09
N VAL A 112 -38.80 -9.34 21.86
CA VAL A 112 -37.90 -10.45 22.11
C VAL A 112 -36.80 -10.44 21.05
N HIS A 113 -35.56 -10.26 21.49
CA HIS A 113 -34.41 -10.16 20.61
C HIS A 113 -33.19 -10.90 21.17
N VAL A 114 -32.21 -11.05 20.30
CA VAL A 114 -30.90 -11.64 20.59
C VAL A 114 -29.83 -10.60 20.23
N PRO A 115 -29.03 -10.10 21.19
CA PRO A 115 -27.88 -9.27 20.89
C PRO A 115 -26.78 -10.12 20.28
N ALA A 116 -26.40 -9.78 19.06
CA ALA A 116 -25.23 -10.32 18.41
C ALA A 116 -24.01 -9.43 18.70
N GLY A 117 -22.81 -10.00 18.59
CA GLY A 117 -21.56 -9.30 18.92
C GLY A 117 -21.22 -8.10 18.03
N ASP A 118 -22.05 -7.78 17.03
CA ASP A 118 -21.83 -6.76 16.00
C ASP A 118 -22.65 -5.46 16.24
N ASN A 119 -22.87 -5.09 17.51
CA ASN A 119 -23.69 -3.94 17.93
C ASN A 119 -25.14 -3.96 17.37
N SER A 120 -25.61 -5.13 16.96
CA SER A 120 -26.94 -5.33 16.38
C SER A 120 -27.73 -6.33 17.22
N THR A 121 -29.04 -6.14 17.26
CA THR A 121 -29.97 -7.09 17.88
C THR A 121 -30.83 -7.72 16.80
N TYR A 122 -31.03 -9.03 16.87
CA TYR A 122 -31.80 -9.81 15.90
C TYR A 122 -33.10 -10.30 16.53
N SER A 123 -34.22 -10.12 15.83
CA SER A 123 -35.50 -10.72 16.21
C SER A 123 -35.49 -12.24 16.07
N ARG A 124 -36.50 -12.91 16.64
CA ARG A 124 -36.66 -14.37 16.47
C ARG A 124 -36.67 -14.80 15.00
N ALA A 125 -37.37 -14.06 14.13
CA ALA A 125 -37.49 -14.39 12.72
C ALA A 125 -36.18 -14.19 11.96
N GLU A 126 -35.45 -13.10 12.25
CA GLU A 126 -34.14 -12.83 11.65
C GLU A 126 -33.09 -13.83 12.10
N MET A 127 -33.13 -14.26 13.37
CA MET A 127 -32.27 -15.35 13.86
C MET A 127 -32.58 -16.65 13.11
N SER A 128 -33.85 -17.08 13.07
CA SER A 128 -34.24 -18.29 12.34
C SER A 128 -33.85 -18.25 10.85
N LEU A 129 -33.97 -17.09 10.21
CA LEU A 129 -33.56 -16.92 8.81
C LEU A 129 -32.04 -17.02 8.66
N SER A 130 -31.29 -16.25 9.46
CA SER A 130 -29.85 -16.14 9.33
C SER A 130 -29.14 -17.46 9.65
N THR A 131 -29.64 -18.21 10.63
CA THR A 131 -29.05 -19.48 11.08
C THR A 131 -29.69 -20.72 10.43
N ALA A 132 -30.58 -20.56 9.45
CA ALA A 132 -31.15 -21.70 8.73
C ALA A 132 -30.06 -22.45 7.94
N LEU A 133 -30.30 -23.75 7.71
CA LEU A 133 -29.43 -24.60 6.89
C LEU A 133 -29.20 -23.95 5.52
N GLY A 134 -27.95 -23.87 5.10
CA GLY A 134 -27.56 -23.25 3.82
C GLY A 134 -27.58 -21.72 3.81
N GLN A 135 -27.78 -21.08 4.97
CA GLN A 135 -27.59 -19.65 5.17
C GLN A 135 -26.25 -19.38 5.87
N PHE A 136 -26.17 -18.35 6.73
CA PHE A 136 -24.93 -18.12 7.51
C PHE A 136 -24.66 -19.22 8.51
N GLU A 137 -25.70 -19.94 8.93
CA GLU A 137 -25.63 -20.87 10.05
C GLU A 137 -25.03 -20.15 11.27
N SER A 138 -24.44 -20.88 12.22
CA SER A 138 -23.83 -20.25 13.39
C SER A 138 -22.57 -20.97 13.81
N VAL A 139 -21.61 -20.19 14.32
CA VAL A 139 -20.42 -20.68 15.02
C VAL A 139 -20.46 -20.13 16.45
N THR A 140 -20.06 -20.93 17.43
CA THR A 140 -20.02 -20.47 18.83
C THR A 140 -18.87 -19.50 19.06
N ARG A 141 -18.98 -18.67 20.10
CA ARG A 141 -17.90 -17.74 20.48
C ARG A 141 -16.67 -18.51 20.94
N GLU A 142 -16.89 -19.66 21.58
CA GLU A 142 -15.88 -20.58 22.07
C GLU A 142 -15.12 -21.22 20.92
N GLU A 143 -15.81 -21.61 19.83
CA GLU A 143 -15.14 -22.11 18.62
C GLU A 143 -14.31 -21.03 17.93
N VAL A 144 -14.82 -19.80 17.83
CA VAL A 144 -14.04 -18.68 17.29
C VAL A 144 -12.84 -18.36 18.19
N ALA A 145 -13.03 -18.33 19.51
CA ALA A 145 -11.96 -18.09 20.48
C ALA A 145 -10.92 -19.21 20.44
N ALA A 146 -11.35 -20.48 20.37
CA ALA A 146 -10.47 -21.62 20.21
C ALA A 146 -9.71 -21.54 18.89
N ALA A 147 -10.36 -21.20 17.78
CA ALA A 147 -9.69 -21.00 16.49
C ALA A 147 -8.65 -19.88 16.56
N VAL A 148 -8.97 -18.75 17.21
CA VAL A 148 -8.02 -17.65 17.42
C VAL A 148 -6.87 -18.07 18.34
N LEU A 149 -7.14 -18.76 19.45
CA LEU A 149 -6.12 -19.24 20.39
C LEU A 149 -5.22 -20.27 19.72
N ASP A 150 -5.78 -21.29 19.08
CA ASP A 150 -5.05 -22.26 18.27
C ASP A 150 -4.21 -21.52 17.25
N THR A 151 -4.80 -20.54 16.56
CA THR A 151 -4.09 -19.75 15.58
C THR A 151 -2.93 -19.00 16.19
N LEU A 152 -3.07 -18.37 17.36
CA LEU A 152 -2.01 -17.67 18.09
C LEU A 152 -0.95 -18.61 18.69
N LEU A 153 -1.32 -19.83 19.08
CA LEU A 153 -0.43 -20.83 19.66
C LEU A 153 0.34 -21.64 18.60
N GLY A 154 0.07 -21.42 17.31
CA GLY A 154 0.88 -21.92 16.20
C GLY A 154 0.14 -22.79 15.19
N SER A 155 -1.17 -23.01 15.37
CA SER A 155 -2.00 -23.65 14.35
C SER A 155 -2.23 -22.68 13.18
N THR A 156 -2.11 -23.15 11.94
CA THR A 156 -2.40 -22.30 10.77
C THR A 156 -3.73 -22.68 10.10
N ARG A 157 -4.51 -23.56 10.73
CA ARG A 157 -5.73 -24.15 10.16
C ARG A 157 -6.74 -23.12 9.66
N PHE A 158 -6.88 -22.01 10.38
CA PHE A 158 -7.83 -20.94 10.07
C PHE A 158 -7.16 -19.60 9.77
N ASP A 159 -5.84 -19.59 9.59
CA ASP A 159 -5.12 -18.37 9.28
C ASP A 159 -5.17 -18.08 7.77
N LEU A 160 -5.87 -17.00 7.41
CA LEU A 160 -6.01 -16.57 6.02
C LEU A 160 -4.65 -16.27 5.38
N PHE A 161 -3.72 -15.65 6.11
CA PHE A 161 -2.44 -15.26 5.53
C PHE A 161 -1.57 -16.47 5.21
N THR A 162 -1.48 -17.46 6.12
CA THR A 162 -0.80 -18.72 5.80
C THR A 162 -1.43 -19.43 4.58
N ALA A 163 -2.76 -19.41 4.45
CA ALA A 163 -3.44 -19.99 3.31
C ALA A 163 -3.10 -19.26 1.99
N MET A 164 -3.06 -17.92 2.03
CA MET A 164 -2.62 -17.09 0.90
C MET A 164 -1.16 -17.36 0.54
N ASP A 165 -0.27 -17.50 1.52
CA ASP A 165 1.16 -17.74 1.29
C ASP A 165 1.40 -19.09 0.65
N THR A 166 0.70 -20.11 1.12
CA THR A 166 0.77 -21.48 0.55
C THR A 166 0.28 -21.51 -0.90
N ALA A 167 -0.73 -20.71 -1.23
CA ALA A 167 -1.25 -20.61 -2.59
C ALA A 167 -0.44 -19.66 -3.50
N SER A 168 0.43 -18.83 -2.93
CA SER A 168 1.17 -17.81 -3.67
C SER A 168 2.32 -18.40 -4.49
N LEU A 169 2.44 -17.98 -5.74
CA LEU A 169 3.57 -18.33 -6.59
C LEU A 169 4.85 -17.65 -6.09
N GLN A 170 5.85 -18.46 -5.76
CA GLN A 170 7.14 -17.98 -5.26
C GLN A 170 8.16 -17.82 -6.38
N SER A 171 9.26 -17.12 -6.08
CA SER A 171 10.42 -17.06 -6.96
C SER A 171 10.92 -18.46 -7.30
N SER A 172 11.25 -18.70 -8.57
CA SER A 172 11.75 -19.99 -9.02
C SER A 172 13.18 -19.90 -9.52
N TYR A 173 13.90 -21.03 -9.45
CA TYR A 173 15.24 -21.14 -10.00
C TYR A 173 15.28 -20.82 -11.51
N LEU A 174 14.29 -21.29 -12.27
CA LEU A 174 14.19 -21.03 -13.71
C LEU A 174 14.04 -19.52 -13.99
N ALA A 175 13.25 -18.80 -13.19
CA ALA A 175 13.13 -17.35 -13.31
C ALA A 175 14.46 -16.63 -13.04
N ALA A 176 15.25 -17.10 -12.07
CA ALA A 176 16.60 -16.57 -11.82
C ALA A 176 17.56 -16.84 -12.99
N GLN A 177 17.48 -18.01 -13.63
CA GLN A 177 18.27 -18.31 -14.83
C GLN A 177 17.85 -17.44 -16.02
N MET A 178 16.54 -17.25 -16.24
CA MET A 178 16.01 -16.37 -17.27
C MET A 178 16.48 -14.93 -17.07
N ARG A 179 16.46 -14.43 -15.82
CA ARG A 179 17.00 -13.11 -15.48
C ARG A 179 18.44 -12.94 -15.96
N THR A 180 19.32 -13.90 -15.67
CA THR A 180 20.74 -13.83 -16.09
C THR A 180 20.87 -13.76 -17.61
N SER A 181 20.10 -14.58 -18.33
CA SER A 181 20.06 -14.55 -19.81
C SER A 181 19.58 -13.20 -20.34
N THR A 182 18.45 -12.70 -19.83
CA THR A 182 17.87 -11.42 -20.23
C THR A 182 18.81 -10.25 -19.97
N LEU A 183 19.41 -10.16 -18.76
CA LEU A 183 20.37 -9.10 -18.44
C LEU A 183 21.62 -9.18 -19.32
N THR A 184 22.08 -10.38 -19.64
CA THR A 184 23.21 -10.58 -20.58
C THR A 184 22.87 -10.05 -21.97
N SER A 185 21.69 -10.36 -22.50
CA SER A 185 21.22 -9.84 -23.78
C SER A 185 21.03 -8.33 -23.76
N MET A 186 20.51 -7.76 -22.68
CA MET A 186 20.38 -6.30 -22.51
C MET A 186 21.75 -5.62 -22.58
N ARG A 187 22.74 -6.12 -21.82
CA ARG A 187 24.11 -5.57 -21.84
C ARG A 187 24.77 -5.65 -23.21
N GLN A 188 24.53 -6.73 -23.96
CA GLN A 188 25.02 -6.86 -25.34
C GLN A 188 24.42 -5.79 -26.26
N LEU A 189 23.12 -5.50 -26.12
CA LEU A 189 22.44 -4.46 -26.88
C LEU A 189 22.88 -3.06 -26.48
N GLU A 190 22.99 -2.78 -25.17
CA GLU A 190 23.52 -1.50 -24.66
C GLU A 190 24.90 -1.20 -25.23
N LYS A 191 25.79 -2.21 -25.25
CA LYS A 191 27.12 -2.10 -25.86
C LYS A 191 27.07 -1.92 -27.38
N ALA A 192 26.18 -2.63 -28.07
CA ALA A 192 26.06 -2.54 -29.52
C ALA A 192 25.57 -1.16 -30.00
N TYR A 193 24.70 -0.51 -29.21
CA TYR A 193 24.15 0.81 -29.53
C TYR A 193 24.87 1.96 -28.84
N ASP A 194 25.80 1.70 -27.93
CA ASP A 194 26.45 2.69 -27.07
C ASP A 194 25.42 3.54 -26.31
N ARG A 195 24.42 2.86 -25.73
CA ARG A 195 23.29 3.48 -25.02
C ARG A 195 22.97 2.69 -23.77
N PRO A 196 23.28 3.20 -22.56
CA PRO A 196 22.85 2.55 -21.34
C PRO A 196 21.33 2.69 -21.12
N SER A 197 20.70 1.65 -20.56
CA SER A 197 19.28 1.60 -20.21
C SER A 197 19.10 1.69 -18.69
N ILE A 198 19.03 2.92 -18.16
CA ILE A 198 19.06 3.16 -16.71
C ILE A 198 17.66 3.25 -16.10
N VAL A 199 16.77 4.07 -16.68
CA VAL A 199 15.43 4.30 -16.13
C VAL A 199 14.34 4.36 -17.18
N SER A 200 13.16 3.84 -16.83
CA SER A 200 11.91 3.98 -17.58
C SER A 200 10.86 4.83 -16.86
N GLY A 201 11.05 5.12 -15.56
CA GLY A 201 10.07 5.79 -14.71
C GLY A 201 9.04 4.85 -14.05
N ASN A 202 8.95 3.58 -14.47
CA ASN A 202 7.92 2.65 -14.01
C ASN A 202 8.04 2.22 -12.53
N LEU A 203 9.24 2.32 -11.95
CA LEU A 203 9.48 2.01 -10.52
C LEU A 203 9.24 3.23 -9.61
N GLY A 204 8.66 4.29 -10.15
CA GLY A 204 8.38 5.53 -9.43
C GLY A 204 9.58 6.49 -9.41
N PRO A 205 9.32 7.76 -9.03
CA PRO A 205 10.31 8.83 -9.10
C PRO A 205 11.49 8.61 -8.14
N THR A 206 11.24 8.11 -6.92
CA THR A 206 12.28 7.87 -5.91
C THR A 206 13.30 6.82 -6.37
N ILE A 207 12.84 5.67 -6.87
CA ILE A 207 13.75 4.62 -7.34
C ILE A 207 14.50 5.08 -8.59
N SER A 208 13.81 5.79 -9.48
CA SER A 208 14.40 6.28 -10.72
C SER A 208 15.48 7.34 -10.48
N LYS A 209 15.30 8.26 -9.50
CA LYS A 209 16.36 9.21 -9.14
C LYS A 209 17.58 8.51 -8.55
N ASP A 210 17.39 7.50 -7.70
CA ASP A 210 18.50 6.83 -7.04
C ASP A 210 19.36 6.02 -8.03
N LEU A 211 18.71 5.35 -9.00
CA LEU A 211 19.40 4.69 -10.11
C LEU A 211 20.21 5.68 -10.96
N LEU A 212 19.62 6.83 -11.29
CA LEU A 212 20.30 7.87 -12.08
C LEU A 212 21.46 8.51 -11.31
N GLU A 213 21.27 8.87 -10.05
CA GLU A 213 22.32 9.44 -9.20
C GLU A 213 23.52 8.49 -9.10
N LEU A 214 23.28 7.21 -8.77
CA LEU A 214 24.34 6.21 -8.71
C LEU A 214 25.05 6.04 -10.06
N HIS A 215 24.30 5.92 -11.15
CA HIS A 215 24.89 5.77 -12.48
C HIS A 215 25.75 6.97 -12.86
N VAL A 216 25.24 8.20 -12.70
CA VAL A 216 25.98 9.43 -13.00
C VAL A 216 27.26 9.52 -12.19
N LEU A 217 27.20 9.26 -10.88
CA LEU A 217 28.36 9.37 -9.99
C LEU A 217 29.44 8.34 -10.35
N CYS A 218 29.05 7.08 -10.58
CA CYS A 218 30.02 6.05 -10.91
C CYS A 218 30.62 6.23 -12.31
N THR A 219 29.83 6.69 -13.29
CA THR A 219 30.34 7.03 -14.62
C THR A 219 31.28 8.24 -14.58
N ALA A 220 30.94 9.29 -13.81
CA ALA A 220 31.79 10.46 -13.66
C ALA A 220 33.11 10.18 -12.94
N ALA A 221 33.11 9.20 -12.03
CA ALA A 221 34.31 8.76 -11.33
C ALA A 221 35.14 7.74 -12.13
N GLY A 222 34.54 7.05 -13.09
CA GLY A 222 35.15 6.01 -13.92
C GLY A 222 35.14 4.61 -13.30
N SER A 223 34.99 4.48 -11.98
CA SER A 223 34.82 3.20 -11.29
C SER A 223 34.08 3.34 -9.96
N LEU A 224 33.63 2.23 -9.36
CA LEU A 224 32.98 2.24 -8.04
C LEU A 224 33.94 2.68 -6.93
N GLU A 225 35.20 2.25 -6.99
CA GLU A 225 36.25 2.62 -6.05
C GLU A 225 36.51 4.12 -6.10
N GLN A 226 36.63 4.68 -7.30
CA GLN A 226 36.81 6.12 -7.48
C GLN A 226 35.58 6.90 -7.01
N ALA A 227 34.36 6.42 -7.31
CA ALA A 227 33.13 7.06 -6.84
C ALA A 227 33.12 7.17 -5.31
N ARG A 228 33.66 6.18 -4.61
CA ARG A 228 33.72 6.11 -3.16
C ARG A 228 34.85 6.92 -2.51
N THR A 229 35.98 7.06 -3.18
CA THR A 229 37.24 7.60 -2.61
C THR A 229 37.58 9.01 -3.10
N MET A 230 37.12 9.40 -4.29
CA MET A 230 37.34 10.73 -4.85
C MET A 230 36.77 11.82 -3.94
N SER A 231 37.41 13.00 -3.94
CA SER A 231 36.89 14.17 -3.22
C SER A 231 35.43 14.46 -3.63
N THR A 232 34.55 14.61 -2.64
CA THR A 232 33.12 14.85 -2.85
C THR A 232 32.85 16.06 -3.75
N THR A 233 33.61 17.15 -3.59
CA THR A 233 33.44 18.36 -4.40
C THR A 233 33.88 18.16 -5.85
N VAL A 234 34.95 17.38 -6.05
CA VAL A 234 35.44 17.02 -7.39
C VAL A 234 34.43 16.12 -8.07
N LEU A 235 33.95 15.09 -7.38
CA LEU A 235 32.96 14.15 -7.91
C LEU A 235 31.63 14.85 -8.25
N ALA A 236 31.13 15.74 -7.39
CA ALA A 236 29.94 16.54 -7.67
C ALA A 236 30.12 17.41 -8.92
N SER A 237 31.30 18.02 -9.08
CA SER A 237 31.63 18.84 -10.25
C SER A 237 31.71 18.00 -11.53
N SER A 238 32.40 16.85 -11.48
CA SER A 238 32.51 15.91 -12.59
C SER A 238 31.16 15.33 -13.01
N ALA A 239 30.31 14.94 -12.06
CA ALA A 239 28.95 14.47 -12.30
C ALA A 239 28.09 15.54 -12.98
N SER A 240 28.25 16.80 -12.56
CA SER A 240 27.54 17.93 -13.15
C SER A 240 28.01 18.26 -14.55
N ALA A 241 29.32 18.15 -14.82
CA ALA A 241 29.88 18.27 -16.16
C ALA A 241 29.33 17.15 -17.07
N LEU A 242 29.35 15.90 -16.58
CA LEU A 242 28.83 14.74 -17.31
C LEU A 242 27.37 14.94 -17.73
N VAL A 243 26.47 15.33 -16.82
CA VAL A 243 25.05 15.54 -17.17
C VAL A 243 24.84 16.73 -18.11
N ARG A 244 25.70 17.75 -18.08
CA ARG A 244 25.65 18.88 -19.02
C ARG A 244 26.12 18.48 -20.42
N GLU A 245 27.17 17.67 -20.52
CA GLU A 245 27.77 17.24 -21.78
C GLU A 245 26.99 16.08 -22.43
N ASP A 246 26.59 15.08 -21.65
CA ASP A 246 25.83 13.93 -22.12
C ASP A 246 24.33 14.27 -22.27
N VAL A 247 23.97 14.57 -23.52
CA VAL A 247 22.58 14.87 -23.92
C VAL A 247 21.64 13.70 -23.62
N TYR A 248 22.10 12.46 -23.78
CA TYR A 248 21.26 11.28 -23.66
C TYR A 248 20.91 11.01 -22.19
N LEU A 249 21.91 11.05 -21.31
CA LEU A 249 21.71 10.90 -19.87
C LEU A 249 20.78 11.97 -19.31
N ARG A 250 20.97 13.23 -19.74
CA ARG A 250 20.07 14.33 -19.38
C ARG A 250 18.65 14.10 -19.88
N GLN A 251 18.48 13.67 -21.13
CA GLN A 251 17.16 13.39 -21.70
C GLN A 251 16.45 12.25 -20.96
N GLN A 252 17.17 11.20 -20.53
CA GLN A 252 16.56 10.11 -19.77
C GLN A 252 15.90 10.63 -18.49
N ALA A 253 16.58 11.46 -17.71
CA ALA A 253 16.01 12.04 -16.47
C ALA A 253 14.81 12.96 -16.76
N LEU A 254 14.98 13.93 -17.67
CA LEU A 254 13.97 14.94 -17.93
C LEU A 254 12.70 14.38 -18.60
N SER A 255 12.82 13.33 -19.42
CA SER A 255 11.69 12.76 -20.17
C SER A 255 10.69 12.02 -19.27
N ILE A 256 11.15 11.46 -18.15
CA ILE A 256 10.31 10.83 -17.13
C ILE A 256 9.94 11.81 -15.99
N GLY A 257 10.19 13.10 -16.21
CA GLY A 257 9.78 14.19 -15.31
C GLY A 257 10.64 14.34 -14.06
N LEU A 258 11.90 13.89 -14.05
CA LEU A 258 12.82 14.11 -12.95
C LEU A 258 13.72 15.30 -13.28
N ALA A 259 13.69 16.34 -12.44
CA ALA A 259 14.66 17.43 -12.52
C ALA A 259 16.03 16.97 -12.01
N VAL A 260 17.10 17.64 -12.47
CA VAL A 260 18.47 17.43 -12.00
C VAL A 260 18.94 18.69 -11.27
N LEU A 261 19.21 18.58 -9.97
CA LEU A 261 19.85 19.61 -9.16
C LEU A 261 21.37 19.52 -9.29
N LEU A 262 22.00 20.64 -9.59
CA LEU A 262 23.44 20.80 -9.74
C LEU A 262 24.03 21.50 -8.49
N PRO A 263 25.37 21.49 -8.32
CA PRO A 263 26.06 22.42 -7.45
C PRO A 263 25.65 23.87 -7.77
N ASP A 264 25.75 24.75 -6.77
CA ASP A 264 25.42 26.18 -6.87
C ASP A 264 23.93 26.50 -7.06
N ASP A 265 23.04 25.59 -6.62
CA ASP A 265 21.59 25.78 -6.64
C ASP A 265 20.98 25.95 -8.04
N GLN A 266 21.70 25.47 -9.05
CA GLN A 266 21.20 25.39 -10.42
C GLN A 266 20.43 24.09 -10.63
N TRP A 267 19.53 24.08 -11.61
CA TRP A 267 18.77 22.89 -11.96
C TRP A 267 18.50 22.78 -13.45
N LEU A 268 18.29 21.55 -13.90
CA LEU A 268 17.85 21.19 -15.23
C LEU A 268 16.47 20.55 -15.09
N ALA A 269 15.46 21.10 -15.78
CA ALA A 269 14.09 20.62 -15.68
C ALA A 269 13.44 20.52 -17.06
N GLY A 270 12.62 19.49 -17.24
CA GLY A 270 11.75 19.34 -18.41
C GLY A 270 10.43 20.10 -18.23
N PRO A 271 9.60 20.18 -19.28
CA PRO A 271 8.30 20.88 -19.23
C PRO A 271 7.26 20.21 -18.31
N ARG A 272 7.51 18.97 -17.88
CA ARG A 272 6.69 18.23 -16.94
C ARG A 272 7.57 17.68 -15.81
N LEU A 273 7.08 17.76 -14.59
CA LEU A 273 7.72 17.20 -13.41
C LEU A 273 6.82 16.13 -12.79
N SER A 274 7.42 15.01 -12.39
CA SER A 274 6.76 13.92 -11.66
C SER A 274 6.64 14.22 -10.18
N VAL A 275 7.53 15.09 -9.67
CA VAL A 275 7.52 15.61 -8.30
C VAL A 275 7.69 17.12 -8.36
N PRO A 276 6.87 17.90 -7.63
CA PRO A 276 5.72 17.45 -6.84
C PRO A 276 4.51 17.10 -7.72
N SER A 277 3.68 16.16 -7.25
CA SER A 277 2.47 15.71 -7.96
C SER A 277 1.34 16.75 -7.98
N ARG A 278 1.41 17.75 -7.10
CA ARG A 278 0.49 18.89 -7.03
C ARG A 278 1.21 20.08 -6.43
N ILE A 279 1.17 21.22 -7.11
CA ILE A 279 1.60 22.52 -6.57
C ILE A 279 0.35 23.38 -6.50
N ASP A 280 0.10 23.99 -5.35
CA ASP A 280 -0.87 25.07 -5.26
C ASP A 280 -0.39 26.22 -6.17
N PRO A 281 -1.16 26.63 -7.20
CA PRO A 281 -0.75 27.70 -8.12
C PRO A 281 -0.28 28.99 -7.42
N GLU A 282 -0.72 29.23 -6.19
CA GLU A 282 -0.42 30.44 -5.42
C GLU A 282 0.73 30.27 -4.40
N ALA A 283 1.32 29.07 -4.27
CA ALA A 283 2.35 28.78 -3.27
C ALA A 283 3.76 29.24 -3.69
N LYS A 284 4.46 29.89 -2.75
CA LYS A 284 5.87 30.27 -2.92
C LYS A 284 6.79 29.10 -2.61
N VAL A 285 7.69 28.78 -3.54
CA VAL A 285 8.72 27.74 -3.37
C VAL A 285 9.80 28.19 -2.39
N THR A 286 10.12 27.33 -1.43
CA THR A 286 11.17 27.55 -0.43
C THR A 286 12.33 26.56 -0.62
N ARG A 287 13.44 26.81 0.09
CA ARG A 287 14.57 25.86 0.11
C ARG A 287 14.18 24.50 0.69
N ALA A 288 13.30 24.49 1.68
CA ALA A 288 12.77 23.27 2.27
C ALA A 288 11.97 22.45 1.25
N ASP A 289 11.22 23.12 0.36
CA ASP A 289 10.48 22.45 -0.71
C ASP A 289 11.42 21.81 -1.72
N ILE A 290 12.50 22.51 -2.13
CA ILE A 290 13.52 21.96 -3.03
C ILE A 290 14.17 20.72 -2.42
N ASP A 291 14.54 20.77 -1.14
CA ASP A 291 15.13 19.62 -0.45
C ASP A 291 14.13 18.47 -0.28
N ASP A 292 12.84 18.76 -0.17
CA ASP A 292 11.80 17.74 -0.08
C ASP A 292 11.51 17.08 -1.44
N TRP A 293 11.42 17.85 -2.50
CA TRP A 293 11.25 17.34 -3.85
C TRP A 293 12.48 16.56 -4.32
N SER A 294 13.68 16.98 -3.89
CA SER A 294 14.90 16.19 -4.13
C SER A 294 14.84 14.84 -3.41
N ARG A 295 14.37 14.76 -2.16
CA ARG A 295 14.17 13.47 -1.49
C ARG A 295 13.17 12.57 -2.21
N GLN A 296 12.12 13.14 -2.77
CA GLN A 296 11.03 12.37 -3.38
C GLN A 296 11.34 11.92 -4.82
N GLY A 297 12.07 12.72 -5.62
CA GLY A 297 12.22 12.39 -7.04
C GLY A 297 13.18 13.22 -7.88
N TRP A 298 13.74 14.34 -7.41
CA TRP A 298 14.75 15.04 -8.21
C TRP A 298 16.13 14.40 -8.05
N VAL A 299 16.83 14.23 -9.17
CA VAL A 299 18.23 13.77 -9.20
C VAL A 299 19.08 14.86 -8.57
N ASP A 300 19.79 14.56 -7.50
CA ASP A 300 20.53 15.54 -6.71
C ASP A 300 22.04 15.29 -6.76
N LEU A 301 22.76 16.18 -7.45
CA LEU A 301 24.21 16.12 -7.63
C LEU A 301 24.97 17.07 -6.70
N ARG A 302 24.30 17.66 -5.70
CA ARG A 302 24.94 18.55 -4.73
C ARG A 302 25.90 17.76 -3.83
N PRO A 303 26.98 18.39 -3.31
CA PRO A 303 27.98 17.69 -2.50
C PRO A 303 27.41 16.89 -1.32
N ALA A 304 26.34 17.37 -0.66
CA ALA A 304 25.70 16.66 0.44
C ALA A 304 25.11 15.30 0.00
N ARG A 305 24.46 15.25 -1.17
CA ARG A 305 23.91 14.01 -1.72
C ARG A 305 24.99 13.08 -2.24
N VAL A 306 26.04 13.64 -2.86
CA VAL A 306 27.22 12.87 -3.28
C VAL A 306 27.85 12.19 -2.07
N LEU A 307 28.09 12.92 -0.97
CA LEU A 307 28.65 12.36 0.25
C LEU A 307 27.78 11.22 0.80
N HIS A 308 26.45 11.38 0.79
CA HIS A 308 25.51 10.33 1.18
C HIS A 308 25.72 9.04 0.37
N TRP A 309 25.83 9.14 -0.95
CA TRP A 309 26.12 7.97 -1.79
C TRP A 309 27.51 7.39 -1.54
N GLN A 310 28.53 8.20 -1.33
CA GLN A 310 29.87 7.72 -0.99
C GLN A 310 29.88 6.93 0.32
N GLU A 311 29.19 7.41 1.34
CA GLU A 311 29.02 6.70 2.62
C GLU A 311 28.27 5.37 2.44
N ASN A 312 27.21 5.37 1.63
CA ASN A 312 26.47 4.14 1.33
C ASN A 312 27.31 3.13 0.56
N LEU A 313 28.09 3.55 -0.44
CA LEU A 313 29.02 2.68 -1.17
C LEU A 313 30.10 2.09 -0.24
N ARG A 314 30.63 2.87 0.71
CA ARG A 314 31.56 2.36 1.75
C ARG A 314 30.91 1.27 2.61
N ARG A 315 29.66 1.47 3.03
CA ARG A 315 28.91 0.47 3.81
C ARG A 315 28.66 -0.81 3.01
N ILE A 316 28.30 -0.68 1.73
CA ILE A 316 28.07 -1.81 0.82
C ILE A 316 29.35 -2.64 0.67
N GLU A 317 30.49 -1.99 0.41
CA GLU A 317 31.75 -2.71 0.28
C GLU A 317 32.19 -3.37 1.58
N GLN A 318 32.06 -2.67 2.71
CA GLN A 318 32.40 -3.23 4.01
C GLN A 318 31.59 -4.50 4.32
N ASP A 319 30.30 -4.53 4.01
CA ASP A 319 29.45 -5.72 4.19
C ASP A 319 29.78 -6.82 3.17
N ALA A 320 30.04 -6.46 1.91
CA ALA A 320 30.42 -7.41 0.87
C ALA A 320 31.76 -8.11 1.16
N SER A 321 32.77 -7.37 1.61
CA SER A 321 34.08 -7.91 2.00
C SER A 321 34.05 -8.75 3.27
N ALA A 322 33.02 -8.60 4.12
CA ALA A 322 32.83 -9.41 5.32
C ALA A 322 32.28 -10.83 5.03
N GLY A 323 32.12 -11.21 3.75
CA GLY A 323 31.92 -12.59 3.31
C GLY A 323 30.50 -13.13 3.43
N LYS A 324 29.46 -12.27 3.50
CA LYS A 324 28.07 -12.70 3.76
C LYS A 324 27.14 -12.71 2.55
N THR A 325 27.62 -12.46 1.33
CA THR A 325 26.73 -12.35 0.16
C THR A 325 27.31 -12.89 -1.15
N ALA A 326 26.44 -13.45 -2.00
CA ALA A 326 26.74 -13.88 -3.38
C ALA A 326 26.86 -12.71 -4.38
N PHE A 327 27.08 -11.49 -3.87
CA PHE A 327 27.23 -10.28 -4.68
C PHE A 327 28.71 -9.94 -4.76
N ALA A 328 29.30 -10.12 -5.93
CA ALA A 328 30.66 -9.67 -6.20
C ALA A 328 30.58 -8.25 -6.77
N LEU A 329 31.11 -7.27 -6.02
CA LEU A 329 31.33 -5.92 -6.54
C LEU A 329 32.55 -5.98 -7.46
N ASP A 330 32.33 -6.05 -8.77
CA ASP A 330 33.37 -5.75 -9.75
C ASP A 330 33.49 -4.23 -9.88
N ASP A 331 34.69 -3.68 -9.68
CA ASP A 331 34.93 -2.24 -9.70
C ASP A 331 34.56 -1.57 -11.05
N THR A 332 34.64 -2.33 -12.13
CA THR A 332 34.47 -1.84 -13.50
C THR A 332 33.33 -2.52 -14.27
N ALA A 333 32.82 -3.66 -13.79
CA ALA A 333 31.72 -4.41 -14.41
C ALA A 333 30.51 -4.59 -13.47
N TYR A 334 30.16 -3.53 -12.72
CA TYR A 334 29.03 -3.53 -11.80
C TYR A 334 27.69 -3.25 -12.48
N ASP A 335 26.60 -3.67 -11.82
CA ASP A 335 25.22 -3.36 -12.20
C ASP A 335 24.62 -2.39 -11.18
N VAL A 336 24.28 -1.17 -11.62
CA VAL A 336 23.74 -0.12 -10.75
C VAL A 336 22.43 -0.56 -10.07
N GLY A 337 21.62 -1.37 -10.74
CA GLY A 337 20.39 -1.92 -10.17
C GLY A 337 20.67 -2.90 -9.03
N GLU A 338 21.71 -3.74 -9.16
CA GLU A 338 22.13 -4.64 -8.09
C GLU A 338 22.77 -3.88 -6.91
N VAL A 339 23.56 -2.84 -7.17
CA VAL A 339 24.13 -1.97 -6.12
C VAL A 339 23.01 -1.28 -5.32
N LEU A 340 21.99 -0.74 -5.99
CA LEU A 340 20.85 -0.10 -5.33
C LEU A 340 20.00 -1.12 -4.55
N ALA A 341 19.78 -2.31 -5.10
CA ALA A 341 19.08 -3.38 -4.39
C ALA A 341 19.83 -3.78 -3.09
N TYR A 342 21.17 -3.83 -3.13
CA TYR A 342 22.00 -4.09 -1.96
C TYR A 342 21.88 -2.95 -0.93
N HIS A 343 21.90 -1.70 -1.38
CA HIS A 343 21.68 -0.53 -0.52
C HIS A 343 20.36 -0.65 0.26
N TYR A 344 19.26 -0.97 -0.41
CA TYR A 344 17.95 -1.12 0.23
C TYR A 344 17.88 -2.28 1.22
N LYS A 345 18.59 -3.37 0.94
CA LYS A 345 18.75 -4.48 1.88
C LYS A 345 19.45 -3.99 3.16
N LEU A 346 20.56 -3.26 3.04
CA LEU A 346 21.34 -2.79 4.19
C LEU A 346 20.60 -1.75 5.04
N THR A 347 19.85 -0.86 4.41
CA THR A 347 19.08 0.18 5.11
C THR A 347 17.75 -0.32 5.65
N GLY A 348 17.38 -1.58 5.37
CA GLY A 348 16.10 -2.17 5.77
C GLY A 348 14.90 -1.61 5.00
N GLN A 349 15.14 -0.84 3.93
CA GLN A 349 14.11 -0.32 3.02
C GLN A 349 13.55 -1.41 2.09
N ALA A 350 14.31 -2.48 1.86
CA ALA A 350 13.84 -3.71 1.24
C ALA A 350 14.05 -4.87 2.20
N ARG A 351 12.97 -5.39 2.78
CA ARG A 351 12.97 -6.64 3.54
C ARG A 351 12.43 -7.75 2.67
N ARG A 352 13.11 -8.89 2.66
CA ARG A 352 12.62 -10.11 2.01
C ARG A 352 11.27 -10.45 2.63
N ILE A 353 10.28 -10.74 1.80
CA ILE A 353 9.01 -11.37 2.19
C ILE A 353 9.38 -12.57 3.09
N LYS A 354 8.95 -12.56 4.36
CA LYS A 354 9.14 -13.69 5.27
C LYS A 354 8.55 -14.95 4.61
N GLY A 355 9.35 -16.02 4.47
CA GLY A 355 8.90 -17.25 3.80
C GLY A 355 9.95 -17.96 2.93
N LEU A 356 11.25 -17.71 3.15
CA LEU A 356 12.35 -18.47 2.54
C LEU A 356 13.38 -18.87 3.60
#